data_AF-A0A958AJA0-F1
#
_entry.id   AF-A0A958AJA0-F1
#
_cell.length_a   1.000
_cell.length_b   1.000
_cell.length_c   1.000
_cell.angle_alpha   90.00
_cell.angle_beta   90.00
_cell.angle_gamma   90.00
#
_symmetry.space_group_name_H-M   'P 1'
#
loop_
_entity.id
_entity.type
_entity.pdbx_description
1 polymer ?
#
loop_
_entity_poly.entity_id
_entity_poly.type
_entity_poly.pdbx_seq_one_letter_code
_entity_poly.pdbx_strand_id
1 'polypeptide(L)'
;SIALLVLGAAVGRLTWIGLAAFPQWPAKRIPRHWRRARILAMAAGASLYVALFFGSVVVTADGLAECTVWPLCVPSGEGAVFAIAHRLIAGASTLLIIMLAMWALRNYESRGLKQAARWAIGLIVAQNIVGLLMVLAAHGDVAFPLSYARLAHLAVGAITWSGIVVLAVITLRVPPFITERTTATQEVQTKTKAERQPSLWQDYISLTKPRVITLLIFTTFVALFITPAGVPSLSIILWTMIGGWLMPAGAQSINCYFDGDIDAKMGRTSRRPIPSGRIPGWHALALGIALGALAFAILAYFVNPLTAWVAFAGYLYYAVIYTIVLKRHSVHNIVIGGGAGAIPPLVGWAAA
;
A
#
# COMPACT_ATOMS: atom_id res chain seq x y z
N SER A 1 7.09 -4.39 -15.75
CA SER A 1 6.51 -3.68 -14.58
C SER A 1 6.15 -4.60 -13.41
N ILE A 2 5.42 -5.70 -13.61
CA ILE A 2 5.08 -6.66 -12.53
C ILE A 2 6.32 -7.29 -11.88
N ALA A 3 7.30 -7.73 -12.69
CA ALA A 3 8.54 -8.30 -12.17
C ALA A 3 9.32 -7.33 -11.25
N LEU A 4 9.34 -6.03 -11.58
CA LEU A 4 9.99 -5.01 -10.75
C LEU A 4 9.20 -4.72 -9.46
N LEU A 5 7.87 -4.82 -9.49
CA LEU A 5 7.05 -4.75 -8.27
C LEU A 5 7.35 -5.92 -7.34
N VAL A 6 7.42 -7.15 -7.89
CA VAL A 6 7.76 -8.36 -7.14
C VAL A 6 9.18 -8.27 -6.59
N LEU A 7 10.15 -7.81 -7.38
CA LEU A 7 11.52 -7.56 -6.94
C LEU A 7 11.56 -6.54 -5.79
N GLY A 8 10.84 -5.43 -5.93
CA GLY A 8 10.72 -4.42 -4.88
C GLY A 8 10.11 -4.98 -3.60
N ALA A 9 9.06 -5.78 -3.70
CA ALA A 9 8.44 -6.44 -2.55
C ALA A 9 9.41 -7.44 -1.87
N ALA A 10 10.14 -8.22 -2.66
CA ALA A 10 11.14 -9.18 -2.16
C ALA A 10 12.31 -8.49 -1.47
N VAL A 11 12.93 -7.49 -2.11
CA VAL A 11 14.03 -6.68 -1.55
C VAL A 11 13.55 -5.95 -0.29
N GLY A 12 12.35 -5.38 -0.33
CA GLY A 12 11.75 -4.71 0.83
C GLY A 12 11.54 -5.65 2.00
N ARG A 13 11.03 -6.86 1.74
CA ARG A 13 10.82 -7.90 2.76
C ARG A 13 12.14 -8.43 3.33
N LEU A 14 13.15 -8.67 2.50
CA LEU A 14 14.48 -9.11 2.94
C LEU A 14 15.16 -8.05 3.81
N THR A 15 15.10 -6.79 3.38
CA THR A 15 15.61 -5.64 4.16
C THR A 15 14.86 -5.54 5.48
N TRP A 16 13.54 -5.71 5.46
CA TRP A 16 12.72 -5.71 6.66
C TRP A 16 13.08 -6.85 7.62
N ILE A 17 13.36 -8.05 7.12
CA ILE A 17 13.79 -9.17 7.97
C ILE A 17 15.18 -8.90 8.55
N GLY A 18 16.14 -8.46 7.73
CA GLY A 18 17.50 -8.16 8.20
C GLY A 18 17.58 -7.05 9.24
N LEU A 19 16.62 -6.11 9.21
CA LEU A 19 16.51 -5.05 10.21
C LEU A 19 15.78 -5.48 11.50
N ALA A 20 15.41 -6.76 11.68
CA ALA A 20 14.71 -7.28 12.86
C ALA A 20 15.41 -7.00 14.19
N ALA A 21 16.73 -6.93 14.19
CA ALA A 21 17.55 -6.65 15.36
C ALA A 21 17.64 -5.16 15.75
N PHE A 22 17.16 -4.23 14.91
CA PHE A 22 17.21 -2.80 15.24
C PHE A 22 16.15 -2.42 16.29
N PRO A 23 16.51 -1.58 17.28
CA PRO A 23 15.56 -1.08 18.27
C PRO A 23 14.37 -0.43 17.57
N GLN A 24 13.19 -1.02 17.77
CA GLN A 24 11.96 -0.41 17.28
C GLN A 24 11.65 0.79 18.17
N TRP A 25 11.33 1.93 17.56
CA TRP A 25 10.96 3.13 18.31
C TRP A 25 9.79 2.81 19.27
N PRO A 26 10.00 2.83 20.60
CA PRO A 26 9.02 2.32 21.55
C PRO A 26 7.88 3.31 21.82
N ALA A 27 7.98 4.56 21.33
CA ALA A 27 7.02 5.60 21.68
C ALA A 27 5.74 5.55 20.84
N LYS A 28 4.59 5.76 21.50
CA LYS A 28 3.24 5.82 20.89
C LYS A 28 3.08 6.91 19.80
N ARG A 29 4.03 7.85 19.66
CA ARG A 29 4.01 8.89 18.62
C ARG A 29 5.37 9.07 17.95
N ILE A 30 5.32 9.13 16.61
CA ILE A 30 6.43 9.45 15.72
C ILE A 30 6.62 10.97 15.70
N PRO A 31 7.84 11.50 15.94
CA PRO A 31 8.12 12.93 15.82
C PRO A 31 7.75 13.48 14.44
N ARG A 32 7.32 14.75 14.38
CA ARG A 32 6.85 15.38 13.13
C ARG A 32 7.90 15.34 12.00
N HIS A 33 9.18 15.47 12.33
CA HIS A 33 10.28 15.38 11.36
C HIS A 33 10.42 13.95 10.79
N TRP A 34 10.32 12.91 11.62
CA TRP A 34 10.37 11.52 11.16
C TRP A 34 9.11 11.16 10.36
N ARG A 35 7.93 11.70 10.73
CA ARG A 35 6.70 11.54 9.92
C ARG A 35 6.87 12.13 8.51
N ARG A 36 7.47 13.32 8.37
CA ARG A 36 7.77 13.94 7.07
C ARG A 36 8.72 13.06 6.25
N ALA A 37 9.76 12.50 6.88
CA ALA A 37 10.69 11.60 6.22
C ALA A 37 10.02 10.31 5.72
N ARG A 38 9.09 9.74 6.49
CA ARG A 38 8.30 8.57 6.05
C ARG A 38 7.42 8.87 4.85
N ILE A 39 6.78 10.04 4.83
CA ILE A 39 5.98 10.49 3.68
C ILE A 39 6.87 10.67 2.46
N LEU A 40 8.03 11.32 2.63
CA LEU A 40 9.01 11.52 1.57
C LEU A 40 9.52 10.18 1.00
N ALA A 41 9.82 9.21 1.87
CA ALA A 41 10.25 7.87 1.46
C ALA A 41 9.19 7.12 0.63
N MET A 42 7.93 7.16 1.08
CA MET A 42 6.82 6.56 0.32
C MET A 42 6.59 7.28 -1.01
N ALA A 43 6.66 8.62 -1.03
CA ALA A 43 6.49 9.41 -2.24
C ALA A 43 7.61 9.13 -3.26
N ALA A 44 8.88 9.08 -2.83
CA ALA A 44 10.01 8.78 -3.69
C ALA A 44 9.93 7.36 -4.28
N GLY A 45 9.54 6.37 -3.48
CA GLY A 45 9.29 5.01 -3.96
C GLY A 45 8.13 4.96 -4.96
N ALA A 46 6.97 5.53 -4.61
CA ALA A 46 5.80 5.52 -5.48
C ALA A 46 6.08 6.23 -6.82
N SER A 47 6.72 7.41 -6.80
CA SER A 47 7.00 8.17 -8.01
C SER A 47 7.98 7.42 -8.93
N LEU A 48 9.03 6.79 -8.38
CA LEU A 48 9.99 6.02 -9.18
C LEU A 48 9.32 4.78 -9.79
N TYR A 49 8.41 4.12 -9.07
CA TYR A 49 7.64 3.02 -9.64
C TYR A 49 6.76 3.47 -10.81
N VAL A 50 6.08 4.62 -10.66
CA VAL A 50 5.30 5.22 -11.75
C VAL A 50 6.20 5.57 -12.93
N ALA A 51 7.41 6.09 -12.70
CA ALA A 51 8.39 6.35 -13.76
C ALA A 51 8.76 5.06 -14.52
N LEU A 52 9.01 3.95 -13.82
CA LEU A 52 9.31 2.64 -14.42
C LEU A 52 8.14 2.10 -15.24
N PHE A 53 6.92 2.24 -14.72
CA PHE A 53 5.70 1.84 -15.44
C PHE A 53 5.55 2.65 -16.72
N PHE A 54 5.62 3.98 -16.64
CA PHE A 54 5.57 4.85 -17.82
C PHE A 54 6.72 4.59 -18.80
N GLY A 55 7.91 4.23 -18.31
CA GLY A 55 9.03 3.84 -19.17
C GLY A 55 8.69 2.62 -20.05
N SER A 56 7.93 1.65 -19.51
CA SER A 56 7.44 0.53 -20.32
C SER A 56 6.41 0.94 -21.36
N VAL A 57 5.54 1.91 -21.04
CA VAL A 57 4.54 2.47 -21.97
C VAL A 57 5.21 3.23 -23.11
N VAL A 58 6.24 4.02 -22.81
CA VAL A 58 7.02 4.75 -23.83
C VAL A 58 7.65 3.80 -24.85
N VAL A 59 8.14 2.64 -24.41
CA VAL A 59 8.71 1.63 -25.30
C VAL A 59 7.64 0.99 -26.17
N THR A 60 6.46 0.69 -25.63
CA THR A 60 5.37 0.07 -26.41
C THR A 60 4.66 1.02 -27.36
N ALA A 61 4.70 2.33 -27.07
CA ALA A 61 4.08 3.37 -27.89
C ALA A 61 5.07 4.08 -28.82
N ASP A 62 6.25 3.51 -29.05
CA ASP A 62 7.34 4.09 -29.86
C ASP A 62 7.68 5.56 -29.52
N GLY A 63 7.45 5.97 -28.27
CA GLY A 63 7.53 7.39 -27.86
C GLY A 63 8.93 8.00 -27.97
N LEU A 64 9.98 7.18 -28.04
CA LEU A 64 11.34 7.66 -28.32
C LEU A 64 11.51 8.15 -29.77
N ALA A 65 10.84 7.51 -30.74
CA ALA A 65 10.89 7.91 -32.14
C ALA A 65 10.09 9.20 -32.38
N GLU A 66 8.97 9.37 -31.67
CA GLU A 66 8.14 10.57 -31.77
C GLU A 66 8.71 11.78 -31.01
N CYS A 67 9.63 11.57 -30.06
CA CYS A 67 10.16 12.61 -29.18
C CYS A 67 11.68 12.50 -28.95
N THR A 68 12.47 12.91 -29.94
CA THR A 68 13.95 12.80 -29.91
C THR A 68 14.66 13.99 -29.26
N VAL A 69 13.96 15.05 -28.86
CA VAL A 69 14.55 16.28 -28.30
C VAL A 69 14.44 16.30 -26.78
N TRP A 70 15.49 16.70 -26.07
CA TRP A 70 15.52 16.84 -24.61
C TRP A 70 15.45 18.31 -24.17
N PRO A 71 14.77 18.66 -23.05
CA PRO A 71 13.97 17.79 -22.18
C PRO A 71 12.55 17.54 -22.70
N LEU A 72 12.01 18.46 -23.50
CA LEU A 72 10.65 18.40 -24.04
C LEU A 72 10.70 18.50 -25.58
N CYS A 73 9.72 17.91 -26.22
CA CYS A 73 9.48 18.00 -27.66
C CYS A 73 8.06 18.54 -27.91
N VAL A 74 7.78 18.95 -29.14
CA VAL A 74 6.41 19.25 -29.55
C VAL A 74 5.65 17.93 -29.66
N PRO A 75 4.48 17.77 -28.99
CA PRO A 75 3.72 16.53 -29.06
C PRO A 75 3.16 16.33 -30.48
N SER A 76 3.75 15.38 -31.20
CA SER A 76 3.38 14.99 -32.56
C SER A 76 2.43 13.80 -32.62
N GLY A 77 2.24 13.09 -31.50
CA GLY A 77 1.43 11.89 -31.35
C GLY A 77 1.29 11.46 -29.89
N GLU A 78 0.56 10.37 -29.64
CA GLU A 78 0.35 9.82 -28.29
C GLU A 78 1.68 9.32 -27.67
N GLY A 79 2.59 8.76 -28.47
CA GLY A 79 3.91 8.32 -28.04
C GLY A 79 4.75 9.49 -27.51
N ALA A 80 4.73 10.63 -28.17
CA ALA A 80 5.41 11.85 -27.72
C ALA A 80 4.87 12.35 -26.36
N VAL A 81 3.55 12.27 -26.14
CA VAL A 81 2.92 12.62 -24.85
C VAL A 81 3.41 11.70 -23.74
N PHE A 82 3.45 10.38 -23.98
CA PHE A 82 3.97 9.43 -22.99
C PHE A 82 5.46 9.65 -22.70
N ALA A 83 6.26 9.99 -23.72
CA ALA A 83 7.68 10.30 -23.55
C ALA A 83 7.89 11.55 -22.68
N ILE A 84 7.15 12.63 -22.94
CA ILE A 84 7.17 13.85 -22.12
C ILE A 84 6.74 13.54 -20.68
N ALA A 85 5.62 12.82 -20.51
CA ALA A 85 5.11 12.46 -19.18
C ALA A 85 6.13 11.64 -18.39
N HIS A 86 6.75 10.63 -19.01
CA HIS A 86 7.79 9.82 -18.39
C HIS A 86 8.97 10.68 -17.90
N ARG A 87 9.45 11.64 -18.71
CA ARG A 87 10.57 12.53 -18.34
C ARG A 87 10.23 13.45 -17.17
N LEU A 88 9.02 14.01 -17.15
CA LEU A 88 8.55 14.85 -16.04
C LEU A 88 8.46 14.03 -14.73
N ILE A 89 7.91 12.81 -14.80
CA ILE A 89 7.81 11.91 -13.65
C ILE A 89 9.21 11.45 -13.19
N ALA A 90 10.13 11.18 -14.11
CA ALA A 90 11.52 10.84 -13.80
C ALA A 90 12.25 12.01 -13.12
N GLY A 91 12.03 13.24 -13.59
CA GLY A 91 12.56 14.45 -12.96
C GLY A 91 12.02 14.66 -11.54
N ALA A 92 10.71 14.54 -11.34
CA ALA A 92 10.09 14.60 -10.02
C ALA A 92 10.62 13.51 -9.08
N SER A 93 10.78 12.29 -9.58
CA SER A 93 11.35 11.17 -8.83
C SER A 93 12.79 11.44 -8.42
N THR A 94 13.59 12.02 -9.31
CA THR A 94 14.99 12.39 -9.03
C THR A 94 15.07 13.38 -7.87
N LEU A 95 14.23 14.43 -7.87
CA LEU A 95 14.16 15.40 -6.78
C LEU A 95 13.78 14.74 -5.45
N LEU A 96 12.74 13.91 -5.45
CA LEU A 96 12.27 13.23 -4.23
C LEU A 96 13.33 12.27 -3.66
N ILE A 97 14.03 11.54 -4.53
CA ILE A 97 15.13 10.63 -4.14
C ILE A 97 16.30 11.41 -3.55
N ILE A 98 16.72 12.50 -4.19
CA ILE A 98 17.81 13.34 -3.69
C ILE A 98 17.44 13.95 -2.34
N MET A 99 16.20 14.45 -2.18
CA MET A 99 15.70 14.96 -0.91
C MET A 99 15.71 13.88 0.19
N LEU A 100 15.28 12.66 -0.11
CA LEU A 100 15.29 11.54 0.83
C LEU A 100 16.72 11.16 1.22
N ALA A 101 17.62 11.05 0.25
CA ALA A 101 19.02 10.70 0.47
C ALA A 101 19.75 11.78 1.29
N MET A 102 19.56 13.06 0.96
CA MET A 102 20.11 14.18 1.75
C MET A 102 19.55 14.19 3.18
N TRP A 103 18.26 13.93 3.34
CA TRP A 103 17.67 13.79 4.66
C TRP A 103 18.33 12.63 5.44
N ALA A 104 18.50 11.46 4.82
CA ALA A 104 19.15 10.32 5.46
C ALA A 104 20.61 10.62 5.85
N LEU A 105 21.37 11.30 4.98
CA LEU A 105 22.76 11.70 5.24
C LEU A 105 22.90 12.64 6.44
N ARG A 106 21.90 13.49 6.67
CA ARG A 106 21.88 14.47 7.78
C ARG A 106 21.38 13.87 9.10
N ASN A 107 20.52 12.86 9.06
CA ASN A 107 19.76 12.41 10.24
C ASN A 107 20.18 11.04 10.79
N TYR A 108 21.06 10.31 10.10
CA TYR A 108 21.62 9.05 10.59
C TYR A 108 23.14 9.09 10.65
N GLU A 109 23.71 8.40 11.64
CA GLU A 109 25.17 8.29 11.79
C GLU A 109 25.75 7.00 11.19
N SER A 110 24.91 5.98 11.00
CA SER A 110 25.30 4.70 10.41
C SER A 110 26.08 4.88 9.11
N ARG A 111 27.34 4.41 9.09
CA ARG A 111 28.20 4.44 7.90
C ARG A 111 27.54 3.73 6.72
N GLY A 112 26.92 2.57 6.97
CA GLY A 112 26.22 1.80 5.95
C GLY A 112 25.04 2.56 5.35
N LEU A 113 24.26 3.27 6.17
CA LEU A 113 23.11 4.02 5.67
C LEU A 113 23.52 5.29 4.91
N LYS A 114 24.54 6.01 5.41
CA LYS A 114 25.12 7.12 4.65
C LYS A 114 25.65 6.63 3.30
N GLN A 115 26.27 5.46 3.27
CA GLN A 115 26.73 4.87 2.02
C GLN A 115 25.57 4.51 1.08
N ALA A 116 24.49 3.90 1.59
CA ALA A 116 23.29 3.62 0.80
C ALA A 116 22.64 4.90 0.23
N ALA A 117 22.59 5.99 1.01
CA ALA A 117 22.09 7.27 0.55
C ALA A 117 22.99 7.91 -0.54
N ARG A 118 24.31 7.80 -0.42
CA ARG A 118 25.25 8.23 -1.49
C ARG A 118 25.07 7.40 -2.76
N TRP A 119 24.94 6.08 -2.62
CA TRP A 119 24.65 5.19 -3.75
C TRP A 119 23.32 5.55 -4.42
N ALA A 120 22.27 5.85 -3.66
CA ALA A 120 20.99 6.27 -4.22
C ALA A 120 21.13 7.54 -5.08
N ILE A 121 21.91 8.53 -4.62
CA ILE A 121 22.22 9.75 -5.40
C ILE A 121 23.03 9.40 -6.66
N GLY A 122 24.09 8.60 -6.53
CA GLY A 122 24.92 8.21 -7.67
C GLY A 122 24.13 7.43 -8.73
N LEU A 123 23.30 6.48 -8.31
CA LEU A 123 22.48 5.65 -9.20
C LEU A 123 21.41 6.46 -9.92
N ILE A 124 20.71 7.39 -9.23
CA ILE A 124 19.70 8.21 -9.90
C ILE A 124 20.33 9.21 -10.88
N VAL A 125 21.51 9.75 -10.57
CA VAL A 125 22.26 10.60 -11.51
C VAL A 125 22.69 9.78 -12.73
N ALA A 126 23.26 8.59 -12.51
CA ALA A 126 23.61 7.68 -13.60
C ALA A 126 22.40 7.31 -14.47
N GLN A 127 21.23 7.05 -13.87
CA GLN A 127 19.99 6.75 -14.59
C GLN A 127 19.57 7.89 -15.53
N ASN A 128 19.67 9.15 -15.06
CA ASN A 128 19.36 10.33 -15.87
C ASN A 128 20.38 10.51 -17.01
N ILE A 129 21.67 10.29 -16.75
CA ILE A 129 22.72 10.34 -17.79
C ILE A 129 22.47 9.28 -18.87
N VAL A 130 22.20 8.04 -18.47
CA VAL A 130 21.91 6.95 -19.42
C VAL A 130 20.61 7.24 -20.19
N GLY A 131 19.60 7.82 -19.55
CA GLY A 131 18.37 8.27 -20.22
C GLY A 131 18.62 9.36 -21.26
N LEU A 132 19.49 10.34 -20.95
CA LEU A 132 19.90 11.38 -21.90
C LEU A 132 20.68 10.77 -23.08
N LEU A 133 21.64 9.89 -22.81
CA LEU A 133 22.42 9.22 -23.87
C LEU A 133 21.52 8.40 -24.81
N MET A 134 20.47 7.77 -24.29
CA MET A 134 19.49 7.05 -25.10
C MET A 134 18.71 7.98 -26.05
N VAL A 135 18.41 9.22 -25.62
CA VAL A 135 17.76 10.23 -26.48
C VAL A 135 18.73 10.75 -27.55
N LEU A 136 19.97 11.06 -27.17
CA LEU A 136 21.01 11.52 -28.12
C LEU A 136 21.37 10.45 -29.16
N ALA A 137 21.47 9.19 -28.73
CA ALA A 137 21.67 8.06 -29.64
C ALA A 137 20.49 7.86 -30.60
N ALA A 138 19.25 8.15 -30.16
CA ALA A 138 18.07 8.11 -31.03
C ALA A 138 18.01 9.28 -32.01
N HIS A 139 18.58 10.44 -31.67
CA HIS A 139 18.69 11.58 -32.59
C HIS A 139 19.79 11.41 -33.64
N GLY A 140 20.75 10.51 -33.41
CA GLY A 140 21.90 10.27 -34.30
C GLY A 140 23.15 11.04 -33.92
N ASP A 141 23.14 11.79 -32.80
CA ASP A 141 24.27 12.61 -32.35
C ASP A 141 25.44 11.78 -31.79
N VAL A 142 25.19 10.52 -31.45
CA VAL A 142 26.18 9.63 -30.84
C VAL A 142 26.19 8.29 -31.56
N ALA A 143 27.36 7.85 -32.01
CA ALA A 143 27.58 6.52 -32.60
C ALA A 143 27.59 5.42 -31.52
N PHE A 144 26.47 5.27 -30.81
CA PHE A 144 26.29 4.25 -29.78
C PHE A 144 25.03 3.42 -30.08
N PRO A 145 25.10 2.08 -30.05
CA PRO A 145 23.94 1.27 -30.42
C PRO A 145 22.79 1.45 -29.42
N LEU A 146 21.61 1.79 -29.94
CA LEU A 146 20.41 2.07 -29.15
C LEU A 146 19.98 0.88 -28.27
N SER A 147 20.27 -0.34 -28.70
CA SER A 147 20.00 -1.57 -27.94
C SER A 147 20.77 -1.62 -26.62
N TYR A 148 22.06 -1.26 -26.62
CA TYR A 148 22.86 -1.19 -25.40
C TYR A 148 22.41 -0.05 -24.49
N ALA A 149 22.00 1.09 -25.06
CA ALA A 149 21.48 2.22 -24.27
C ALA A 149 20.18 1.85 -23.55
N ARG A 150 19.25 1.17 -24.25
CA ARG A 150 18.00 0.64 -23.67
C ARG A 150 18.28 -0.36 -22.55
N LEU A 151 19.20 -1.30 -22.78
CA LEU A 151 19.57 -2.29 -21.77
C LEU A 151 20.19 -1.64 -20.53
N ALA A 152 21.14 -0.71 -20.74
CA ALA A 152 21.76 0.04 -19.64
C ALA A 152 20.72 0.85 -18.86
N HIS A 153 19.79 1.52 -19.55
CA HIS A 153 18.74 2.31 -18.91
C HIS A 153 17.81 1.45 -18.05
N LEU A 154 17.45 0.27 -18.54
CA LEU A 154 16.63 -0.69 -17.79
C LEU A 154 17.40 -1.26 -16.58
N ALA A 155 18.66 -1.65 -16.77
CA ALA A 155 19.49 -2.24 -15.72
C ALA A 155 19.76 -1.26 -14.57
N VAL A 156 20.23 -0.05 -14.89
CA VAL A 156 20.46 1.01 -13.90
C VAL A 156 19.14 1.41 -13.21
N GLY A 157 18.03 1.42 -13.95
CA GLY A 157 16.70 1.68 -13.40
C GLY A 157 16.26 0.65 -12.36
N ALA A 158 16.49 -0.65 -12.64
CA ALA A 158 16.17 -1.74 -11.73
C ALA A 158 17.06 -1.73 -10.46
N ILE A 159 18.34 -1.38 -10.60
CA ILE A 159 19.27 -1.24 -9.47
C ILE A 159 18.85 -0.04 -8.62
N THR A 160 18.55 1.09 -9.25
CA THR A 160 18.05 2.31 -8.58
C THR A 160 16.78 2.01 -7.79
N TRP A 161 15.81 1.33 -8.40
CA TRP A 161 14.59 0.89 -7.74
C TRP A 161 14.85 0.09 -6.48
N SER A 162 15.70 -0.93 -6.59
CA SER A 162 16.06 -1.79 -5.45
C SER A 162 16.74 -0.98 -4.34
N GLY A 163 17.66 -0.08 -4.68
CA GLY A 163 18.34 0.79 -3.73
C GLY A 163 17.37 1.76 -3.01
N ILE A 164 16.41 2.34 -3.71
CA ILE A 164 15.40 3.22 -3.12
C ILE A 164 14.45 2.45 -2.21
N VAL A 165 14.05 1.24 -2.58
CA VAL A 165 13.25 0.36 -1.71
C VAL A 165 13.99 0.08 -0.39
N VAL A 166 15.28 -0.26 -0.45
CA VAL A 166 16.11 -0.47 0.75
C VAL A 166 16.14 0.79 1.61
N LEU A 167 16.46 1.95 1.02
CA LEU A 167 16.54 3.23 1.74
C LEU A 167 15.20 3.65 2.36
N ALA A 168 14.10 3.42 1.65
CA ALA A 168 12.74 3.69 2.12
C ALA A 168 12.37 2.77 3.29
N VAL A 169 12.62 1.47 3.19
CA VAL A 169 12.35 0.52 4.28
C VAL A 169 13.14 0.87 5.54
N ILE A 170 14.41 1.24 5.40
CA ILE A 170 15.22 1.68 6.54
C ILE A 170 14.62 2.95 7.17
N THR A 171 14.28 3.95 6.35
CA THR A 171 13.65 5.20 6.81
C THR A 171 12.33 4.97 7.54
N LEU A 172 11.55 3.97 7.09
CA LEU A 172 10.27 3.60 7.70
C LEU A 172 10.42 2.88 9.03
N ARG A 173 11.55 2.19 9.25
CA ARG A 173 11.72 1.21 10.33
C ARG A 173 12.73 1.63 11.40
N VAL A 174 13.81 2.29 11.01
CA VAL A 174 14.88 2.72 11.91
C VAL A 174 14.67 4.21 12.24
N PRO A 175 14.46 4.58 13.50
CA PRO A 175 14.35 5.98 13.87
C PRO A 175 15.70 6.71 13.68
N PRO A 176 15.68 8.01 13.29
CA PRO A 176 16.89 8.82 13.30
C PRO A 176 17.39 9.02 14.73
N PHE A 177 18.68 9.32 14.88
CA PHE A 177 19.30 9.53 16.19
C PHE A 177 18.62 10.70 16.92
N ILE A 178 18.23 10.50 18.18
CA ILE A 178 17.64 11.55 19.01
C ILE A 178 18.77 12.25 19.75
N THR A 179 18.98 13.54 19.50
CA THR A 179 19.76 14.38 20.43
C THR A 179 18.95 14.52 21.73
N GLU A 180 19.56 14.27 22.90
CA GLU A 180 18.94 14.32 24.25
C GLU A 180 18.08 15.56 24.53
N ARG A 181 18.31 16.66 23.81
CA ARG A 181 17.48 17.87 23.88
C ARG A 181 16.03 17.66 23.46
N THR A 182 15.75 16.65 22.63
CA THR A 182 14.41 16.39 22.05
C THR A 182 13.54 15.52 22.98
N THR A 183 14.15 14.67 23.81
CA THR A 183 13.43 13.81 24.77
C THR A 183 12.82 14.62 25.91
N ALA A 184 13.54 15.60 26.45
CA ALA A 184 13.05 16.44 27.55
C ALA A 184 11.81 17.27 27.15
N THR A 185 11.78 17.83 25.94
CA THR A 185 10.60 18.58 25.45
C THR A 185 9.42 17.65 25.08
N GLN A 186 9.71 16.40 24.71
CA GLN A 186 8.68 15.41 24.37
C GLN A 186 8.08 14.71 25.59
N GLU A 187 8.80 14.52 26.69
CA GLU A 187 8.24 13.94 27.93
C GLU A 187 7.16 14.85 28.53
N VAL A 188 7.39 16.16 28.53
CA VAL A 188 6.43 17.16 29.01
C VAL A 188 5.18 17.21 28.11
N GLN A 189 5.31 17.01 26.80
CA GLN A 189 4.18 16.99 25.85
C GLN A 189 3.49 15.63 25.69
N THR A 190 4.17 14.52 26.00
CA THR A 190 3.56 13.17 25.88
C THR A 190 2.65 12.87 27.06
N LYS A 191 2.97 13.33 28.27
CA LYS A 191 2.04 13.25 29.42
C LYS A 191 0.71 13.97 29.13
N THR A 192 0.74 15.16 28.52
CA THR A 192 -0.48 15.95 28.25
C THR A 192 -1.36 15.44 27.12
N LYS A 193 -0.84 14.61 26.21
CA LYS A 193 -1.60 14.13 25.02
C LYS A 193 -1.84 12.61 25.03
N ALA A 194 -1.41 11.89 26.07
CA ALA A 194 -1.68 10.46 26.24
C ALA A 194 -3.08 10.16 26.84
N GLU A 195 -3.81 11.17 27.30
CA GLU A 195 -5.15 11.05 27.90
C GLU A 195 -6.31 11.37 26.94
N ARG A 196 -6.06 11.55 25.64
CA ARG A 196 -7.18 11.73 24.71
C ARG A 196 -7.80 10.37 24.40
N GLN A 197 -8.89 10.06 25.11
CA GLN A 197 -9.81 8.96 24.79
C GLN A 197 -10.16 9.02 23.30
N PRO A 198 -10.18 7.88 22.57
CA PRO A 198 -10.64 7.85 21.18
C PRO A 198 -12.05 8.43 21.09
N SER A 199 -12.36 9.13 19.99
CA SER A 199 -13.72 9.62 19.81
C SER A 199 -14.68 8.46 19.54
N LEU A 200 -15.96 8.64 19.88
CA LEU A 200 -16.99 7.62 19.65
C LEU A 200 -17.02 7.12 18.20
N TRP A 201 -16.87 8.04 17.23
CA TRP A 201 -16.76 7.73 15.80
C TRP A 201 -15.57 6.80 15.47
N GLN A 202 -14.41 7.03 16.08
CA GLN A 202 -13.23 6.18 15.88
C GLN A 202 -13.45 4.79 16.47
N ASP A 203 -14.15 4.71 17.60
CA ASP A 203 -14.50 3.43 18.21
C ASP A 203 -15.44 2.62 17.29
N TYR A 204 -16.48 3.24 16.70
CA TYR A 204 -17.37 2.57 15.73
C TYR A 204 -16.64 2.11 14.47
N ILE A 205 -15.79 2.96 13.87
CA ILE A 205 -14.97 2.54 12.71
C ILE A 205 -14.07 1.36 13.07
N SER A 206 -13.55 1.32 14.30
CA SER A 206 -12.66 0.24 14.71
C SER A 206 -13.36 -1.14 14.75
N LEU A 207 -14.68 -1.18 14.95
CA LEU A 207 -15.48 -2.41 14.92
C LEU A 207 -15.50 -3.07 13.54
N THR A 208 -15.38 -2.30 12.46
CA THR A 208 -15.38 -2.82 11.09
C THR A 208 -14.01 -3.36 10.66
N LYS A 209 -12.94 -3.09 11.42
CA LYS A 209 -11.56 -3.52 11.14
C LYS A 209 -11.11 -3.22 9.68
N PRO A 210 -11.10 -1.95 9.25
CA PRO A 210 -10.89 -1.56 7.84
C PRO A 210 -9.60 -2.08 7.22
N ARG A 211 -8.54 -2.24 8.02
CA ARG A 211 -7.25 -2.79 7.55
C ARG A 211 -7.35 -4.23 7.06
N VAL A 212 -8.24 -5.04 7.65
CA VAL A 212 -8.45 -6.42 7.20
C VAL A 212 -9.22 -6.43 5.89
N ILE A 213 -10.21 -5.54 5.75
CA ILE A 213 -11.08 -5.44 4.58
C ILE A 213 -10.31 -4.94 3.35
N THR A 214 -9.34 -4.05 3.51
CA THR A 214 -8.53 -3.55 2.39
C THR A 214 -7.91 -4.67 1.55
N LEU A 215 -7.45 -5.74 2.21
CA LEU A 215 -6.88 -6.89 1.51
C LEU A 215 -7.95 -7.71 0.77
N LEU A 216 -9.14 -7.88 1.38
CA LEU A 216 -10.27 -8.60 0.77
C LEU A 216 -10.80 -7.85 -0.47
N ILE A 217 -10.95 -6.54 -0.37
CA ILE A 217 -11.45 -5.71 -1.47
C ILE A 217 -10.46 -5.66 -2.63
N PHE A 218 -9.15 -5.70 -2.35
CA PHE A 218 -8.16 -5.80 -3.42
C PHE A 218 -8.33 -7.07 -4.26
N THR A 219 -8.60 -8.22 -3.62
CA THR A 219 -8.78 -9.47 -4.37
C THR A 219 -10.14 -9.51 -5.10
N THR A 220 -11.20 -8.92 -4.54
CA THR A 220 -12.45 -8.67 -5.27
C THR A 220 -12.23 -7.80 -6.51
N PHE A 221 -11.47 -6.72 -6.37
CA PHE A 221 -11.16 -5.80 -7.46
C PHE A 221 -10.42 -6.49 -8.59
N VAL A 222 -9.40 -7.29 -8.28
CA VAL A 222 -8.66 -8.04 -9.31
C VAL A 222 -9.57 -9.06 -10.01
N ALA A 223 -10.42 -9.77 -9.26
CA ALA A 223 -11.30 -10.79 -9.83
C ALA A 223 -12.35 -10.22 -10.80
N LEU A 224 -12.81 -8.98 -10.59
CA LEU A 224 -13.69 -8.28 -11.53
C LEU A 224 -13.12 -8.21 -12.96
N PHE A 225 -11.79 -8.20 -13.13
CA PHE A 225 -11.13 -8.12 -14.44
C PHE A 225 -10.71 -9.49 -15.00
N ILE A 226 -10.90 -10.57 -14.24
CA ILE A 226 -10.53 -11.94 -14.64
C ILE A 226 -11.82 -12.69 -15.02
N THR A 227 -12.51 -12.19 -16.04
CA THR A 227 -13.71 -12.85 -16.57
C THR A 227 -13.74 -12.81 -18.11
N PRO A 228 -14.44 -13.76 -18.76
CA PRO A 228 -14.64 -13.74 -20.21
C PRO A 228 -15.50 -12.58 -20.70
N ALA A 229 -16.20 -11.87 -19.81
CA ALA A 229 -17.13 -10.79 -20.15
C ALA A 229 -16.43 -9.47 -20.52
N GLY A 230 -15.10 -9.39 -20.36
CA GLY A 230 -14.32 -8.20 -20.68
C GLY A 230 -14.23 -7.22 -19.51
N VAL A 231 -14.04 -5.93 -19.80
CA VAL A 231 -13.85 -4.89 -18.78
C VAL A 231 -15.20 -4.49 -18.17
N PRO A 232 -15.40 -4.63 -16.84
CA PRO A 232 -16.66 -4.25 -16.21
C PRO A 232 -16.90 -2.75 -16.31
N SER A 233 -18.18 -2.36 -16.33
CA SER A 233 -18.57 -0.96 -16.28
C SER A 233 -18.14 -0.31 -14.96
N LEU A 234 -17.89 1.00 -14.99
CA LEU A 234 -17.49 1.75 -13.80
C LEU A 234 -18.54 1.67 -12.67
N SER A 235 -19.83 1.55 -13.02
CA SER A 235 -20.91 1.37 -12.05
C SER A 235 -20.80 0.02 -11.32
N ILE A 236 -20.57 -1.08 -12.05
CA ILE A 236 -20.40 -2.41 -11.45
C ILE A 236 -19.19 -2.41 -10.53
N ILE A 237 -18.06 -1.81 -10.95
CA ILE A 237 -16.87 -1.67 -10.10
C ILE A 237 -17.23 -0.92 -8.81
N LEU A 238 -17.83 0.26 -8.92
CA LEU A 238 -18.16 1.11 -7.78
C LEU A 238 -19.07 0.40 -6.77
N TRP A 239 -20.19 -0.16 -7.24
CA TRP A 239 -21.18 -0.80 -6.36
C TRP A 239 -20.67 -2.10 -5.75
N THR A 240 -19.88 -2.88 -6.50
CA THR A 240 -19.23 -4.09 -5.98
C THR A 240 -18.21 -3.75 -4.91
N MET A 241 -17.43 -2.67 -5.07
CA MET A 241 -16.48 -2.23 -4.04
C MET A 241 -17.17 -1.72 -2.78
N ILE A 242 -18.27 -0.96 -2.91
CA ILE A 242 -19.04 -0.48 -1.76
C ILE A 242 -19.68 -1.65 -1.00
N GLY A 243 -20.44 -2.50 -1.69
CA GLY A 243 -21.09 -3.66 -1.08
C GLY A 243 -20.09 -4.67 -0.53
N GLY A 244 -19.02 -4.95 -1.29
CA GLY A 244 -17.92 -5.83 -0.90
C GLY A 244 -17.10 -5.29 0.28
N TRP A 245 -17.14 -4.00 0.58
CA TRP A 245 -16.54 -3.42 1.79
C TRP A 245 -17.49 -3.54 2.97
N LEU A 246 -18.76 -3.17 2.78
CA LEU A 246 -19.78 -3.14 3.84
C LEU A 246 -20.11 -4.54 4.37
N MET A 247 -20.13 -5.56 3.50
CA MET A 247 -20.43 -6.93 3.89
C MET A 247 -19.43 -7.47 4.93
N PRO A 248 -18.12 -7.56 4.67
CA PRO A 248 -17.16 -8.00 5.68
C PRO A 248 -17.04 -7.01 6.85
N ALA A 249 -17.33 -5.71 6.67
CA ALA A 249 -17.42 -4.76 7.78
C ALA A 249 -18.50 -5.16 8.80
N GLY A 250 -19.66 -5.58 8.31
CA GLY A 250 -20.73 -6.09 9.17
C GLY A 250 -20.31 -7.37 9.90
N ALA A 251 -19.73 -8.34 9.19
CA ALA A 251 -19.27 -9.60 9.78
C ALA A 251 -18.19 -9.39 10.86
N GLN A 252 -17.28 -8.42 10.65
CA GLN A 252 -16.25 -8.06 11.63
C GLN A 252 -16.82 -7.39 12.88
N SER A 253 -17.86 -6.59 12.73
CA SER A 253 -18.57 -5.98 13.86
C SER A 253 -19.27 -7.05 14.70
N ILE A 254 -19.93 -8.02 14.07
CA ILE A 254 -20.49 -9.20 14.77
C ILE A 254 -19.40 -9.98 15.49
N ASN A 255 -18.25 -10.18 14.84
CA ASN A 255 -17.12 -10.84 15.48
C ASN A 255 -16.66 -10.10 16.75
N CYS A 256 -16.64 -8.76 16.76
CA CYS A 256 -16.30 -7.99 17.95
C CYS A 256 -17.33 -8.14 19.08
N TYR A 257 -18.60 -8.37 18.76
CA TYR A 257 -19.63 -8.68 19.76
C TYR A 257 -19.37 -10.05 20.42
N PHE A 258 -19.20 -11.10 19.61
CA PHE A 258 -18.98 -12.46 20.13
C PHE A 258 -17.61 -12.66 20.79
N ASP A 259 -16.61 -11.84 20.46
CA ASP A 259 -15.27 -11.93 21.04
C ASP A 259 -15.09 -11.09 22.31
N GLY A 260 -16.10 -10.36 22.77
CA GLY A 260 -15.95 -9.37 23.84
C GLY A 260 -15.39 -9.93 25.15
N ASP A 261 -15.82 -11.12 25.57
CA ASP A 261 -15.40 -11.82 26.79
C ASP A 261 -13.95 -12.32 26.72
N ILE A 262 -13.52 -12.86 25.57
CA ILE A 262 -12.16 -13.35 25.37
C ILE A 262 -11.19 -12.18 25.12
N ASP A 263 -11.63 -11.15 24.41
CA ASP A 263 -10.81 -9.97 24.16
C ASP A 263 -10.53 -9.21 25.47
N ALA A 264 -11.46 -9.24 26.44
CA ALA A 264 -11.27 -8.64 27.77
C ALA A 264 -10.11 -9.28 28.55
N LYS A 265 -9.87 -10.58 28.35
CA LYS A 265 -8.83 -11.36 29.03
C LYS A 265 -7.45 -11.27 28.35
N MET A 266 -7.34 -10.55 27.24
CA MET A 266 -6.13 -10.48 26.41
C MET A 266 -5.46 -9.10 26.52
N GLY A 267 -4.18 -9.05 26.92
CA GLY A 267 -3.45 -7.78 27.08
C GLY A 267 -3.40 -6.88 25.83
N ARG A 268 -3.49 -7.48 24.63
CA ARG A 268 -3.52 -6.75 23.35
C ARG A 268 -4.90 -6.15 23.03
N THR A 269 -5.99 -6.79 23.42
CA THR A 269 -7.35 -6.49 22.93
C THR A 269 -8.30 -6.02 24.02
N SER A 270 -7.90 -6.09 25.29
CA SER A 270 -8.69 -5.60 26.44
C SER A 270 -9.02 -4.11 26.37
N ARG A 271 -8.26 -3.33 25.60
CA ARG A 271 -8.49 -1.89 25.39
C ARG A 271 -9.42 -1.57 24.21
N ARG A 272 -9.94 -2.57 23.49
CA ARG A 272 -10.90 -2.38 22.38
C ARG A 272 -12.21 -1.80 22.90
N PRO A 273 -13.06 -1.19 22.04
CA PRO A 273 -14.25 -0.48 22.50
C PRO A 273 -15.24 -1.33 23.28
N ILE A 274 -15.48 -2.57 22.86
CA ILE A 274 -16.43 -3.49 23.53
C ILE A 274 -15.87 -4.00 24.87
N PRO A 275 -14.67 -4.62 24.93
CA PRO A 275 -14.13 -5.16 26.19
C PRO A 275 -13.83 -4.10 27.26
N SER A 276 -13.55 -2.86 26.86
CA SER A 276 -13.31 -1.74 27.78
C SER A 276 -14.59 -1.00 28.20
N GLY A 277 -15.75 -1.42 27.72
CA GLY A 277 -17.05 -0.83 28.05
C GLY A 277 -17.33 0.54 27.40
N ARG A 278 -16.50 1.02 26.47
CA ARG A 278 -16.73 2.29 25.77
C ARG A 278 -17.90 2.24 24.81
N ILE A 279 -18.18 1.07 24.25
CA ILE A 279 -19.37 0.81 23.43
C ILE A 279 -20.08 -0.42 24.00
N PRO A 280 -21.39 -0.36 24.27
CA PRO A 280 -22.13 -1.55 24.70
C PRO A 280 -22.14 -2.62 23.59
N GLY A 281 -21.94 -3.88 23.96
CA GLY A 281 -21.80 -4.99 23.01
C GLY A 281 -22.90 -5.05 21.93
N TRP A 282 -24.15 -4.81 22.31
CA TRP A 282 -25.29 -4.87 21.40
C TRP A 282 -25.19 -3.88 20.22
N HIS A 283 -24.48 -2.75 20.37
CA HIS A 283 -24.25 -1.81 19.26
C HIS A 283 -23.39 -2.45 18.15
N ALA A 284 -22.40 -3.27 18.52
CA ALA A 284 -21.59 -3.97 17.53
C ALA A 284 -22.40 -5.02 16.76
N LEU A 285 -23.34 -5.69 17.44
CA LEU A 285 -24.28 -6.62 16.80
C LEU A 285 -25.24 -5.88 15.85
N ALA A 286 -25.88 -4.81 16.33
CA ALA A 286 -26.80 -4.00 15.54
C ALA A 286 -26.13 -3.37 14.31
N LEU A 287 -24.93 -2.80 14.48
CA LEU A 287 -24.13 -2.28 13.38
C LEU A 287 -23.78 -3.40 12.39
N GLY A 288 -23.40 -4.57 12.90
CA GLY A 288 -23.04 -5.71 12.08
C GLY A 288 -24.18 -6.18 11.18
N ILE A 289 -25.39 -6.27 11.74
CA ILE A 289 -26.62 -6.63 11.01
C ILE A 289 -26.98 -5.52 10.01
N ALA A 290 -26.97 -4.26 10.43
CA ALA A 290 -27.32 -3.12 9.57
C ALA A 290 -26.38 -3.01 8.36
N LEU A 291 -25.06 -3.14 8.57
CA LEU A 291 -24.07 -3.12 7.49
C LEU A 291 -24.24 -4.31 6.54
N GLY A 292 -24.51 -5.52 7.07
CA GLY A 292 -24.76 -6.70 6.25
C GLY A 292 -26.02 -6.57 5.39
N ALA A 293 -27.13 -6.11 5.99
CA ALA A 293 -28.38 -5.88 5.27
C ALA A 293 -28.25 -4.79 4.20
N LEU A 294 -27.57 -3.68 4.54
CA LEU A 294 -27.30 -2.60 3.58
C LEU A 294 -26.39 -3.09 2.44
N ALA A 295 -25.34 -3.84 2.74
CA ALA A 295 -24.46 -4.41 1.73
C ALA A 295 -25.20 -5.37 0.80
N PHE A 296 -26.06 -6.23 1.36
CA PHE A 296 -26.88 -7.15 0.59
C PHE A 296 -27.80 -6.40 -0.36
N ALA A 297 -28.53 -5.39 0.13
CA ALA A 297 -29.40 -4.57 -0.69
C ALA A 297 -28.62 -3.88 -1.82
N ILE A 298 -27.48 -3.26 -1.50
CA ILE A 298 -26.64 -2.59 -2.51
C ILE A 298 -26.22 -3.58 -3.61
N LEU A 299 -25.68 -4.75 -3.24
CA LEU A 299 -25.22 -5.74 -4.22
C LEU A 299 -26.39 -6.32 -5.02
N ALA A 300 -27.53 -6.60 -4.39
CA ALA A 300 -28.68 -7.20 -5.05
C ALA A 300 -29.32 -6.27 -6.08
N TYR A 301 -29.42 -4.97 -5.76
CA TYR A 301 -30.06 -3.98 -6.63
C TYR A 301 -29.12 -3.37 -7.66
N PHE A 302 -27.88 -3.06 -7.30
CA PHE A 302 -26.96 -2.31 -8.17
C PHE A 302 -25.92 -3.18 -8.88
N VAL A 303 -25.78 -4.47 -8.51
CA VAL A 303 -24.86 -5.40 -9.16
C VAL A 303 -25.66 -6.58 -9.73
N ASN A 304 -25.99 -7.57 -8.91
CA ASN A 304 -26.92 -8.65 -9.23
C ASN A 304 -27.20 -9.51 -7.97
N PRO A 305 -28.31 -10.28 -7.94
CA PRO A 305 -28.65 -11.15 -6.80
C PRO A 305 -27.60 -12.21 -6.48
N LEU A 306 -26.91 -12.77 -7.48
CA LEU A 306 -25.89 -13.80 -7.27
C LEU A 306 -24.73 -13.27 -6.42
N THR A 307 -24.21 -12.08 -6.75
CA THR A 307 -23.16 -11.38 -6.03
C THR A 307 -23.55 -11.13 -4.58
N ALA A 308 -24.80 -10.70 -4.35
CA ALA A 308 -25.32 -10.45 -3.01
C ALA A 308 -25.35 -11.73 -2.16
N TRP A 309 -25.85 -12.84 -2.72
CA TRP A 309 -25.90 -14.13 -2.02
C TRP A 309 -24.51 -14.73 -1.76
N VAL A 310 -23.56 -14.61 -2.69
CA VAL A 310 -22.18 -15.05 -2.48
C VAL A 310 -21.52 -14.24 -1.36
N ALA A 311 -21.68 -12.91 -1.37
CA ALA A 311 -21.16 -12.04 -0.33
C ALA A 311 -21.80 -12.35 1.04
N PHE A 312 -23.11 -12.61 1.06
CA PHE A 312 -23.84 -12.98 2.27
C PHE A 312 -23.46 -14.37 2.80
N ALA A 313 -23.20 -15.33 1.92
CA ALA A 313 -22.66 -16.62 2.31
C ALA A 313 -21.30 -16.45 3.02
N GLY A 314 -20.42 -15.59 2.52
CA GLY A 314 -19.17 -15.25 3.20
C GLY A 314 -19.35 -14.54 4.53
N TYR A 315 -20.33 -13.62 4.61
CA TYR A 315 -20.73 -12.99 5.86
C TYR A 315 -21.15 -14.01 6.92
N LEU A 316 -22.04 -14.94 6.57
CA LEU A 316 -22.50 -16.00 7.47
C LEU A 316 -21.38 -16.99 7.80
N TYR A 317 -20.55 -17.34 6.81
CA TYR A 317 -19.39 -18.20 7.03
C TYR A 317 -18.46 -17.60 8.08
N TYR A 318 -18.15 -16.31 7.98
CA TYR A 318 -17.29 -15.64 8.96
C TYR A 318 -17.97 -15.45 10.33
N ALA A 319 -19.22 -14.99 10.33
CA ALA A 319 -19.94 -14.63 11.55
C ALA A 319 -20.42 -15.86 12.33
N VAL A 320 -20.83 -16.94 11.66
CA VAL A 320 -21.38 -18.14 12.29
C VAL A 320 -20.33 -19.25 12.34
N ILE A 321 -19.89 -19.72 11.18
CA ILE A 321 -19.02 -20.90 11.10
C ILE A 321 -17.66 -20.62 11.75
N TYR A 322 -17.01 -19.52 11.38
CA TYR A 322 -15.73 -19.17 11.98
C TYR A 322 -15.88 -18.65 13.42
N THR A 323 -16.64 -17.57 13.62
CA THR A 323 -16.65 -16.84 14.89
C THR A 323 -17.35 -17.60 16.03
N ILE A 324 -18.57 -18.10 15.80
CA ILE A 324 -19.36 -18.74 16.85
C ILE A 324 -18.95 -20.20 17.03
N VAL A 325 -18.83 -20.95 15.92
CA VAL A 325 -18.61 -22.40 15.96
C VAL A 325 -17.13 -22.75 16.08
N LEU A 326 -16.29 -22.40 15.11
CA LEU A 326 -14.92 -22.94 15.06
C LEU A 326 -14.00 -22.32 16.09
N LYS A 327 -14.06 -21.00 16.29
CA LYS A 327 -13.06 -20.27 17.08
C LYS A 327 -12.94 -20.77 18.52
N ARG A 328 -14.04 -21.20 19.14
CA ARG A 328 -14.08 -21.69 20.53
C ARG A 328 -13.98 -23.21 20.65
N HIS A 329 -14.24 -23.95 19.57
CA HIS A 329 -14.43 -25.41 19.63
C HIS A 329 -13.42 -26.22 18.83
N SER A 330 -12.54 -25.61 18.02
CA SER A 330 -11.60 -26.35 17.18
C SER A 330 -10.25 -25.65 16.97
N VAL A 331 -9.18 -26.43 16.99
CA VAL A 331 -7.82 -26.01 16.58
C VAL A 331 -7.68 -25.84 15.06
N HIS A 332 -8.62 -26.40 14.28
CA HIS A 332 -8.65 -26.29 12.82
C HIS A 332 -9.33 -24.99 12.34
N ASN A 333 -9.55 -24.02 13.24
CA ASN A 333 -10.20 -22.75 12.93
C ASN A 333 -9.43 -21.92 11.88
N ILE A 334 -8.12 -22.11 11.71
CA ILE A 334 -7.32 -21.45 10.68
C ILE A 334 -7.60 -22.05 9.30
N VAL A 335 -7.59 -23.38 9.19
CA VAL A 335 -7.75 -24.09 7.91
C VAL A 335 -9.16 -23.90 7.38
N ILE A 336 -10.17 -24.15 8.22
CA ILE A 336 -11.56 -24.03 7.83
C ILE A 336 -11.97 -22.55 7.79
N GLY A 337 -11.62 -21.77 8.81
CA GLY A 337 -11.94 -20.34 8.84
C GLY A 337 -11.31 -19.52 7.72
N GLY A 338 -10.18 -19.98 7.16
CA GLY A 338 -9.55 -19.41 5.97
C GLY A 338 -10.47 -19.38 4.75
N GLY A 339 -11.49 -20.25 4.69
CA GLY A 339 -12.49 -20.27 3.62
C GLY A 339 -13.22 -18.94 3.43
N ALA A 340 -13.45 -18.17 4.49
CA ALA A 340 -14.03 -16.83 4.39
C ALA A 340 -13.20 -15.88 3.51
N GLY A 341 -11.87 -16.08 3.48
CA GLY A 341 -10.95 -15.29 2.67
C GLY A 341 -11.00 -15.61 1.17
N ALA A 342 -11.62 -16.73 0.77
CA ALA A 342 -11.80 -17.10 -0.63
C ALA A 342 -13.08 -16.52 -1.26
N ILE A 343 -13.99 -15.99 -0.45
CA ILE A 343 -15.26 -15.39 -0.92
C ILE A 343 -15.08 -14.08 -1.71
N PRO A 344 -14.21 -13.12 -1.31
CA PRO A 344 -14.10 -11.85 -2.02
C PRO A 344 -13.75 -11.97 -3.51
N PRO A 345 -12.84 -12.86 -3.96
CA PRO A 345 -12.66 -13.15 -5.38
C PRO A 345 -13.92 -13.68 -6.07
N LEU A 346 -14.68 -14.57 -5.42
CA LEU A 346 -15.94 -15.10 -5.98
C LEU A 346 -16.99 -14.00 -6.14
N VAL A 347 -17.06 -13.06 -5.19
CA VAL A 347 -17.90 -11.87 -5.30
C VAL A 347 -17.49 -11.02 -6.51
N GLY A 348 -16.19 -10.82 -6.70
CA GLY A 348 -15.69 -10.04 -7.84
C GLY A 348 -15.98 -10.71 -9.19
N TRP A 349 -15.82 -12.03 -9.26
CA TRP A 349 -16.13 -12.80 -10.46
C TRP A 349 -17.64 -12.84 -10.75
N ALA A 350 -18.49 -13.04 -9.74
CA ALA A 350 -19.95 -13.06 -9.91
C ALA A 350 -20.55 -11.69 -10.27
N ALA A 351 -19.83 -10.62 -9.96
CA ALA A 351 -20.25 -9.24 -10.24
C ALA A 351 -20.02 -8.82 -11.70
N ALA A 352 -19.01 -9.40 -12.36
CA ALA A 352 -18.55 -9.04 -13.70
C ALA A 352 -19.18 -9.91 -14.79
#